data_AF-A0A1J0AFH7-F1
#
_entry.id   AF-A0A1J0AFH7-F1
#
_cell.length_a   1.000
_cell.length_b   1.000
_cell.length_c   1.000
_cell.angle_alpha   90.00
_cell.angle_beta   90.00
_cell.angle_gamma   90.00
#
_symmetry.space_group_name_H-M   'P 1'
#
loop_
_entity.id
_entity.type
_entity.pdbx_description
1 polymer ?
#
loop_
_entity_poly.entity_id
_entity_poly.type
_entity_poly.pdbx_seq_one_letter_code
_entity_poly.pdbx_strand_id
1 'polypeptide(L)'
;MKIWAAWGIIGSMVIAGVVQAQTTAWQPLSAITRAQKTYHQRNGRFTAAFSPLERISGARLAGGYNYAIRTTVRGAFVYAIPTAASRRPMVSAIFIDQAATGPTNMTMVVCEARTPGRFRPADPIFRPGADPTTRKGQIACGEGTVIVDGPLDL
;
A
#
# COMPACT_ATOMS: atom_id res chain seq x y z
N MET A 1 57.27 9.38 45.25
CA MET A 1 55.83 9.02 45.29
C MET A 1 55.22 9.38 43.96
N LYS A 2 54.55 8.42 43.32
CA LYS A 2 53.76 8.55 42.07
C LYS A 2 52.65 9.59 42.25
N ILE A 3 52.26 10.30 41.19
CA ILE A 3 50.91 10.32 40.60
C ILE A 3 51.03 10.86 39.16
N TRP A 4 50.48 10.11 38.21
CA TRP A 4 50.20 10.53 36.83
C TRP A 4 48.85 11.23 36.79
N ALA A 5 48.69 12.29 35.99
CA ALA A 5 47.38 12.82 35.65
C ALA A 5 47.26 12.93 34.13
N ALA A 6 46.58 11.94 33.54
CA ALA A 6 46.07 11.96 32.17
C ALA A 6 44.57 12.21 32.24
N TRP A 7 44.09 13.31 31.67
CA TRP A 7 42.69 13.62 31.40
C TRP A 7 42.72 14.57 30.19
N GLY A 8 42.08 14.37 29.05
CA GLY A 8 41.01 13.48 28.64
C GLY A 8 40.30 14.25 27.51
N ILE A 9 40.63 13.94 26.26
CA ILE A 9 40.03 14.61 25.10
C ILE A 9 38.55 14.20 25.06
N ILE A 10 37.66 15.14 25.36
CA ILE A 10 36.21 14.97 25.21
C ILE A 10 35.94 14.93 23.70
N GLY A 11 35.95 13.72 23.13
CA GLY A 11 35.43 13.46 21.80
C GLY A 11 33.91 13.56 21.84
N SER A 12 33.35 14.60 21.21
CA SER A 12 31.92 14.71 20.97
C SER A 12 31.45 13.54 20.12
N MET A 13 30.81 12.57 20.77
CA MET A 13 30.14 11.46 20.11
C MET A 13 28.88 12.00 19.42
N VAL A 14 28.94 12.16 18.10
CA VAL A 14 27.76 12.44 17.29
C VAL A 14 26.93 11.16 17.27
N ILE A 15 25.92 11.09 18.13
CA ILE A 15 24.90 10.04 18.05
C ILE A 15 24.10 10.34 16.78
N ALA A 16 24.49 9.72 15.67
CA ALA A 16 23.67 9.66 14.47
C ALA A 16 22.37 8.97 14.85
N GLY A 17 21.34 9.78 15.13
CA GLY A 17 19.99 9.30 15.34
C GLY A 17 19.59 8.48 14.11
N VAL A 18 19.36 7.19 14.31
CA VAL A 18 18.61 6.38 13.36
C VAL A 18 17.22 6.99 13.28
N VAL A 19 17.02 7.87 12.30
CA VAL A 19 15.69 8.18 11.79
C VAL A 19 15.19 6.84 11.23
N GLN A 20 14.52 6.05 12.07
CA GLN A 20 13.68 4.97 11.58
C GLN A 20 12.68 5.65 10.66
N ALA A 21 12.92 5.56 9.36
CA ALA A 21 11.97 5.98 8.35
C ALA A 21 10.67 5.27 8.68
N GLN A 22 9.74 6.01 9.27
CA GLN A 22 8.44 5.50 9.66
C GLN A 22 7.76 5.14 8.34
N THR A 23 7.80 3.86 7.97
CA THR A 23 7.17 3.40 6.74
C THR A 23 5.71 3.77 6.86
N THR A 24 5.27 4.63 5.96
CA THR A 24 3.89 5.05 5.90
C THR A 24 3.05 3.80 5.69
N ALA A 25 1.95 3.65 6.44
CA ALA A 25 1.18 2.41 6.45
C ALA A 25 0.64 2.00 5.06
N TRP A 26 0.63 2.93 4.10
CA TRP A 26 0.33 2.67 2.69
C TRP A 26 1.39 1.82 1.96
N GLN A 27 2.66 1.89 2.34
CA GLN A 27 3.75 1.15 1.66
C GLN A 27 3.57 -0.37 1.69
N PRO A 28 3.39 -1.01 2.88
CA PRO A 28 3.13 -2.45 2.91
C PRO A 28 1.77 -2.80 2.28
N LEU A 29 0.77 -1.90 2.36
CA LEU A 29 -0.52 -2.08 1.71
C LEU A 29 -0.39 -2.12 0.18
N SER A 30 0.42 -1.23 -0.40
CA SER A 30 0.77 -1.18 -1.82
C SER A 30 1.49 -2.47 -2.25
N ALA A 31 2.47 -2.93 -1.48
CA ALA A 31 3.21 -4.16 -1.77
C ALA A 31 2.29 -5.41 -1.79
N ILE A 32 1.40 -5.55 -0.80
CA ILE A 32 0.41 -6.65 -0.76
C ILE A 32 -0.56 -6.59 -1.93
N THR A 33 -0.92 -5.38 -2.36
CA THR A 33 -1.78 -5.17 -3.53
C THR A 33 -1.07 -5.55 -4.83
N ARG A 34 0.20 -5.19 -4.98
CA ARG A 34 1.00 -5.61 -6.14
C ARG A 34 1.16 -7.12 -6.20
N ALA A 35 1.29 -7.79 -5.05
CA ALA A 35 1.36 -9.26 -4.98
C ALA A 35 0.10 -9.96 -5.52
N GLN A 36 -1.06 -9.29 -5.52
CA GLN A 36 -2.27 -9.83 -6.14
C GLN A 36 -2.11 -10.07 -7.63
N LYS A 37 -1.36 -9.21 -8.35
CA LYS A 37 -1.06 -9.43 -9.77
C LYS A 37 -0.34 -10.76 -9.96
N THR A 38 0.78 -10.96 -9.24
CA THR A 38 1.58 -12.18 -9.35
C THR A 38 0.76 -13.41 -8.94
N TYR A 39 -0.04 -13.30 -7.88
CA TYR A 39 -0.93 -14.39 -7.47
C TYR A 39 -1.96 -14.72 -8.58
N HIS A 40 -2.60 -13.70 -9.14
CA HIS A 40 -3.58 -13.86 -10.21
C HIS A 40 -2.96 -14.48 -11.46
N GLN A 41 -1.77 -14.03 -11.87
CA GLN A 41 -1.05 -14.60 -13.01
C GLN A 41 -0.74 -16.09 -12.83
N ARG A 42 -0.46 -16.53 -11.59
CA ARG A 42 -0.16 -17.94 -11.28
C ARG A 42 -1.40 -18.81 -11.12
N ASN A 43 -2.54 -18.23 -10.70
CA ASN A 43 -3.71 -19.00 -10.23
C ASN A 43 -5.00 -18.71 -11.00
N GLY A 44 -4.99 -17.75 -11.93
CA GLY A 44 -6.16 -17.32 -12.70
C GLY A 44 -7.23 -16.57 -11.91
N ARG A 45 -6.97 -16.20 -10.65
CA ARG A 45 -7.90 -15.48 -9.76
C ARG A 45 -7.18 -14.69 -8.68
N PHE A 46 -7.85 -13.66 -8.17
CA PHE A 46 -7.42 -12.96 -6.96
C PHE A 46 -7.63 -13.82 -5.70
N THR A 47 -6.90 -13.53 -4.63
CA THR A 47 -7.05 -14.22 -3.33
C THR A 47 -7.47 -13.26 -2.23
N ALA A 48 -8.33 -13.75 -1.32
CA ALA A 48 -8.70 -13.04 -0.09
C ALA A 48 -7.77 -13.38 1.09
N ALA A 49 -6.78 -14.26 0.90
CA ALA A 49 -5.84 -14.66 1.95
C ALA A 49 -4.56 -13.81 1.93
N PHE A 50 -4.16 -13.29 3.09
CA PHE A 50 -2.94 -12.50 3.23
C PHE A 50 -1.66 -13.33 3.11
N SER A 51 -1.61 -14.53 3.73
CA SER A 51 -0.40 -15.36 3.78
C SER A 51 0.32 -15.56 2.43
N PRO A 52 -0.35 -15.93 1.31
CA PRO A 52 0.32 -16.04 0.02
C PRO A 52 0.84 -14.69 -0.51
N LEU A 53 0.15 -13.59 -0.23
CA LEU A 53 0.52 -12.25 -0.69
C LEU A 53 1.71 -11.69 0.09
N GLU A 54 1.76 -11.93 1.41
CA GLU A 54 2.90 -11.59 2.26
C GLU A 54 4.15 -12.38 1.81
N ARG A 55 3.98 -13.66 1.47
CA ARG A 55 5.07 -14.48 0.93
C ARG A 55 5.57 -13.96 -0.42
N ILE A 56 4.66 -13.54 -1.31
CA ILE A 56 5.01 -13.00 -2.64
C ILE A 56 5.69 -11.63 -2.53
N SER A 57 5.17 -10.75 -1.67
CA SER A 57 5.66 -9.37 -1.55
C SER A 57 6.88 -9.23 -0.64
N GLY A 58 7.10 -10.17 0.29
CA GLY A 58 8.05 -9.99 1.39
C GLY A 58 7.64 -8.90 2.39
N ALA A 59 6.46 -8.30 2.22
CA ALA A 59 5.96 -7.23 3.07
C ALA A 59 5.11 -7.79 4.22
N ARG A 60 5.20 -7.12 5.38
CA ARG A 60 4.27 -7.31 6.50
C ARG A 60 3.42 -6.07 6.66
N LEU A 61 2.13 -6.28 6.91
CA LEU A 61 1.19 -5.19 7.15
C LEU A 61 1.53 -4.43 8.44
N ALA A 62 1.27 -3.13 8.44
CA ALA A 62 1.61 -2.25 9.56
C ALA A 62 0.68 -2.49 10.77
N GLY A 63 1.22 -2.35 11.98
CA GLY A 63 0.42 -2.45 13.20
C GLY A 63 -0.58 -1.29 13.37
N GLY A 64 -1.65 -1.54 14.14
CA GLY A 64 -2.67 -0.54 14.46
C GLY A 64 -3.76 -0.37 13.40
N TYR A 65 -3.93 -1.37 12.56
CA TYR A 65 -5.01 -1.50 11.59
C TYR A 65 -5.58 -2.93 11.61
N ASN A 66 -6.89 -3.03 11.42
CA ASN A 66 -7.57 -4.25 11.05
C ASN A 66 -7.60 -4.34 9.52
N TYR A 67 -7.17 -5.48 8.97
CA TYR A 67 -7.06 -5.66 7.54
C TYR A 67 -8.10 -6.63 7.00
N ALA A 68 -8.60 -6.33 5.80
CA ALA A 68 -9.52 -7.22 5.08
C ALA A 68 -9.21 -7.17 3.58
N ILE A 69 -9.38 -8.31 2.90
CA ILE A 69 -9.35 -8.38 1.45
C ILE A 69 -10.74 -8.70 0.94
N ARG A 70 -11.20 -7.94 -0.05
CA ARG A 70 -12.36 -8.29 -0.86
C ARG A 70 -11.89 -8.54 -2.28
N THR A 71 -12.32 -9.64 -2.88
CA THR A 71 -12.01 -9.97 -4.27
C THR A 71 -13.27 -9.94 -5.12
N THR A 72 -13.10 -9.63 -6.39
CA THR A 72 -14.11 -9.78 -7.44
C THR A 72 -13.46 -10.51 -8.61
N VAL A 73 -14.24 -10.79 -9.66
CA VAL A 73 -13.68 -11.34 -10.91
C VAL A 73 -12.81 -10.33 -11.66
N ARG A 74 -12.93 -9.02 -11.36
CA ARG A 74 -12.22 -7.94 -12.09
C ARG A 74 -11.19 -7.19 -11.24
N GLY A 75 -10.99 -7.58 -9.99
CA GLY A 75 -10.07 -6.85 -9.11
C GLY A 75 -10.07 -7.35 -7.68
N ALA A 76 -9.14 -6.82 -6.90
CA ALA A 76 -9.03 -7.04 -5.47
C ALA A 76 -8.86 -5.72 -4.73
N PHE A 77 -9.38 -5.67 -3.51
CA PHE A 77 -9.39 -4.51 -2.63
C PHE A 77 -8.77 -4.92 -1.30
N VAL A 78 -7.80 -4.16 -0.80
CA VAL A 78 -7.17 -4.40 0.51
C VAL A 78 -7.45 -3.20 1.40
N TYR A 79 -8.24 -3.41 2.45
CA TYR A 79 -8.63 -2.37 3.40
C TYR A 79 -7.70 -2.38 4.60
N ALA A 80 -7.34 -1.20 5.08
CA ALA A 80 -6.66 -0.97 6.34
C ALA A 80 -7.53 -0.04 7.20
N ILE A 81 -8.25 -0.61 8.17
CA ILE A 81 -9.16 0.13 9.05
C ILE A 81 -8.45 0.36 10.39
N PRO A 82 -8.20 1.61 10.82
CA PRO A 82 -7.48 1.88 12.05
C PRO A 82 -8.12 1.26 13.28
N THR A 83 -7.28 0.79 14.21
CA THR A 83 -7.76 0.43 15.55
C THR A 83 -7.98 1.66 16.44
N ALA A 84 -7.30 2.77 16.16
CA ALA A 84 -7.44 4.05 16.84
C ALA A 84 -8.10 5.11 15.95
N ALA A 85 -9.00 5.93 16.52
CA ALA A 85 -9.77 6.94 15.78
C ALA A 85 -8.93 8.12 15.28
N SER A 86 -7.68 8.28 15.73
CA SER A 86 -6.77 9.36 15.32
C SER A 86 -6.07 9.11 13.99
N ARG A 87 -6.18 7.89 13.43
CA ARG A 87 -5.53 7.52 12.16
C ARG A 87 -6.55 7.51 11.03
N ARG A 88 -6.04 7.63 9.80
CA ARG A 88 -6.83 7.61 8.58
C ARG A 88 -6.94 6.18 8.03
N PRO A 89 -8.16 5.72 7.69
CA PRO A 89 -8.32 4.47 6.97
C PRO A 89 -7.80 4.56 5.55
N MET A 90 -7.34 3.42 5.03
CA MET A 90 -6.84 3.30 3.66
C MET A 90 -7.49 2.10 2.96
N VAL A 91 -7.55 2.20 1.64
CA VAL A 91 -7.88 1.08 0.75
C VAL A 91 -6.98 1.15 -0.46
N SER A 92 -6.36 0.04 -0.78
CA SER A 92 -5.74 -0.16 -2.08
C SER A 92 -6.60 -1.07 -2.93
N ALA A 93 -6.50 -0.90 -4.24
CA ALA A 93 -7.18 -1.77 -5.18
C ALA A 93 -6.29 -2.05 -6.39
N ILE A 94 -6.50 -3.20 -7.00
CA ILE A 94 -5.96 -3.57 -8.31
C ILE A 94 -7.12 -4.06 -9.18
N PHE A 95 -7.15 -3.61 -10.43
CA PHE A 95 -8.20 -3.93 -11.39
C PHE A 95 -7.60 -4.53 -12.65
N ILE A 96 -8.35 -5.43 -13.29
CA ILE A 96 -8.06 -5.92 -14.63
C ILE A 96 -8.65 -4.95 -15.65
N ASP A 97 -7.82 -4.41 -16.51
CA ASP A 97 -8.24 -3.71 -17.72
C ASP A 97 -8.39 -4.68 -18.88
N GLN A 98 -9.62 -5.12 -19.13
CA GLN A 98 -9.92 -6.00 -20.26
C GLN A 98 -9.94 -5.27 -21.61
N ALA A 99 -9.95 -3.93 -21.61
CA ALA A 99 -9.91 -3.12 -22.82
C ALA A 99 -8.47 -2.81 -23.26
N ALA A 100 -7.50 -2.96 -22.36
CA ALA A 100 -6.09 -2.71 -22.65
C ALA A 100 -5.51 -3.77 -23.61
N THR A 101 -4.92 -3.30 -24.69
CA THR A 101 -4.08 -4.10 -25.60
C THR A 101 -2.62 -3.97 -25.16
N GLY A 102 -2.04 -4.99 -24.54
CA GLY A 102 -0.64 -4.98 -24.11
C GLY A 102 -0.32 -5.95 -22.96
N PRO A 103 0.95 -6.06 -22.55
CA PRO A 103 1.38 -6.97 -21.48
C PRO A 103 0.91 -6.53 -20.08
N THR A 104 0.48 -5.28 -19.95
CA THR A 104 0.14 -4.59 -18.72
C THR A 104 -1.37 -4.37 -18.70
N ASN A 105 -2.09 -5.36 -18.17
CA ASN A 105 -3.56 -5.37 -18.15
C ASN A 105 -4.12 -5.17 -16.74
N MET A 106 -3.30 -4.71 -15.79
CA MET A 106 -3.77 -4.41 -14.45
C MET A 106 -3.30 -3.05 -13.98
N THR A 107 -4.18 -2.29 -13.34
CA THR A 107 -3.85 -0.99 -12.76
C THR A 107 -4.18 -1.00 -11.28
N MET A 108 -3.28 -0.49 -10.44
CA MET A 108 -3.49 -0.37 -9.00
C MET A 108 -3.49 1.08 -8.51
N VAL A 109 -4.12 1.32 -7.36
CA VAL A 109 -4.12 2.59 -6.63
C VAL A 109 -4.14 2.33 -5.13
N VAL A 110 -3.61 3.26 -4.34
CA VAL A 110 -3.82 3.33 -2.89
C VAL A 110 -4.48 4.64 -2.54
N CYS A 111 -5.59 4.54 -1.81
CA CYS A 111 -6.41 5.65 -1.37
C CYS A 111 -6.41 5.75 0.15
N GLU A 112 -6.32 6.97 0.68
CA GLU A 112 -6.44 7.28 2.11
C GLU A 112 -7.65 8.20 2.34
N ALA A 113 -8.37 8.00 3.44
CA ALA A 113 -9.48 8.88 3.79
C ALA A 113 -9.02 10.29 4.19
N ARG A 114 -9.83 11.29 3.80
CA ARG A 114 -9.61 12.70 4.13
C ARG A 114 -9.85 13.03 5.60
N THR A 115 -10.55 12.16 6.32
CA THR A 115 -10.81 12.30 7.76
C THR A 115 -10.31 11.06 8.50
N PRO A 116 -9.79 11.23 9.73
CA PRO A 116 -9.43 10.10 10.57
C PRO A 116 -10.70 9.41 11.09
N GLY A 117 -10.60 8.13 11.42
CA GLY A 117 -11.72 7.38 11.98
C GLY A 117 -11.60 5.87 11.81
N ARG A 118 -12.55 5.16 12.43
CA ARG A 118 -12.62 3.68 12.41
C ARG A 118 -13.73 3.21 11.48
N PHE A 119 -13.64 3.61 10.22
CA PHE A 119 -14.63 3.24 9.20
C PHE A 119 -13.93 2.61 8.00
N ARG A 120 -14.69 1.80 7.25
CA ARG A 120 -14.23 1.29 5.96
C ARG A 120 -14.28 2.45 4.94
N PRO A 121 -13.15 2.77 4.29
CA PRO A 121 -13.13 3.83 3.27
C PRO A 121 -13.88 3.38 2.01
N ALA A 122 -14.35 4.36 1.23
CA ALA A 122 -15.05 4.10 -0.02
C ALA A 122 -14.16 3.33 -1.02
N ASP A 123 -14.77 2.41 -1.77
CA ASP A 123 -14.03 1.60 -2.73
C ASP A 123 -13.46 2.47 -3.87
N PRO A 124 -12.21 2.25 -4.29
CA PRO A 124 -11.70 2.83 -5.53
C PRO A 124 -12.55 2.39 -6.73
N ILE A 125 -12.62 3.25 -7.74
CA ILE A 125 -13.44 3.06 -8.93
C ILE A 125 -12.52 2.86 -10.13
N PHE A 126 -12.84 1.90 -10.99
CA PHE A 126 -12.15 1.67 -12.25
C PHE A 126 -13.15 1.76 -13.41
N ARG A 127 -12.79 2.53 -14.44
CA ARG A 127 -13.56 2.71 -15.68
C ARG A 127 -12.73 2.19 -16.85
N PRO A 128 -12.98 0.96 -17.34
CA PRO A 128 -12.25 0.41 -18.49
C PRO A 128 -12.46 1.26 -19.75
N GLY A 129 -11.44 1.38 -20.61
CA GLY A 129 -11.59 2.05 -21.91
C GLY A 129 -11.99 3.52 -21.84
N ALA A 130 -11.77 4.18 -20.71
CA ALA A 130 -12.20 5.56 -20.48
C ALA A 130 -11.39 6.57 -21.29
N ASP A 131 -10.14 6.26 -21.64
CA ASP A 131 -9.37 7.07 -22.57
C ASP A 131 -9.82 6.79 -24.02
N PRO A 132 -10.36 7.79 -24.75
CA PRO A 132 -10.86 7.58 -26.11
C PRO A 132 -9.75 7.28 -27.13
N THR A 133 -8.50 7.66 -26.82
CA THR A 133 -7.34 7.53 -27.70
C THR A 133 -6.57 6.26 -27.41
N THR A 134 -6.24 6.02 -26.13
CA THR A 134 -5.41 4.88 -25.72
C THR A 134 -6.23 3.65 -25.35
N ARG A 135 -7.56 3.80 -25.18
CA ARG A 135 -8.47 2.76 -24.68
C ARG A 135 -8.05 2.19 -23.33
N LYS A 136 -7.18 2.88 -22.61
CA LYS A 136 -6.81 2.56 -21.23
C LYS A 136 -7.95 2.89 -20.29
N GLY A 137 -8.08 2.08 -19.25
CA GLY A 137 -8.96 2.37 -18.14
C GLY A 137 -8.46 3.53 -17.28
N GLN A 138 -9.39 4.18 -16.61
CA GLN A 138 -9.10 5.21 -15.61
C GLN A 138 -9.47 4.69 -14.23
N ILE A 139 -8.58 4.93 -13.26
CA ILE A 139 -8.79 4.58 -11.86
C ILE A 139 -8.89 5.85 -11.03
N ALA A 140 -9.78 5.85 -10.05
CA ALA A 140 -9.98 6.96 -9.12
C ALA A 140 -10.24 6.43 -7.71
N CYS A 141 -9.93 7.26 -6.72
CA CYS A 141 -10.31 6.99 -5.34
C CYS A 141 -11.80 7.24 -5.12
N GLY A 142 -12.42 6.46 -4.24
CA GLY A 142 -13.82 6.62 -3.86
C GLY A 142 -14.07 7.91 -3.08
N GLU A 143 -15.34 8.25 -2.88
CA GLU A 143 -15.74 9.47 -2.16
C GLU A 143 -15.08 9.58 -0.78
N GLY A 144 -14.65 10.80 -0.42
CA GLY A 144 -14.00 11.07 0.87
C GLY A 144 -12.57 10.54 0.99
N THR A 145 -11.96 10.02 -0.09
CA THR A 145 -10.59 9.53 -0.10
C THR A 145 -9.70 10.25 -1.13
N VAL A 146 -8.38 10.14 -0.97
CA VAL A 146 -7.35 10.74 -1.85
C VAL A 146 -6.29 9.71 -2.21
N ILE A 147 -5.72 9.86 -3.41
CA ILE A 147 -4.60 9.01 -3.86
C ILE A 147 -3.37 9.32 -3.01
N VAL A 148 -2.76 8.29 -2.44
CA VAL A 148 -1.47 8.35 -1.73
C VAL A 148 -0.37 7.51 -2.39
N ASP A 149 -0.75 6.63 -3.32
CA ASP A 149 0.16 5.89 -4.20
C ASP A 149 -0.58 5.44 -5.48
N GLY A 150 0.12 5.43 -6.63
CA GLY A 150 -0.44 5.21 -7.96
C GLY A 150 -1.23 6.39 -8.56
N PRO A 151 -2.00 6.20 -9.65
CA PRO A 151 -2.21 4.96 -10.40
C PRO A 151 -0.92 4.32 -10.92
N LEU A 152 -0.79 3.00 -10.80
CA LEU A 152 0.34 2.25 -11.37
C LEU A 152 -0.20 1.18 -12.32
N ASP A 153 0.20 1.26 -13.58
CA ASP A 153 -0.02 0.20 -14.56
C ASP A 153 1.03 -0.90 -14.31
N LEU A 154 0.57 -2.14 -14.10
CA LEU A 154 1.39 -3.28 -13.72
C LEU A 154 1.49 -4.31 -14.83
#